data_AF-A0A6A6LFZ9-F1
#
_entry.id   AF-A0A6A6LFZ9-F1
#
_cell.length_a   1.000
_cell.length_b   1.000
_cell.length_c   1.000
_cell.angle_alpha   90.00
_cell.angle_beta   90.00
_cell.angle_gamma   90.00
#
_symmetry.space_group_name_H-M   'P 1'
#
loop_
_entity.id
_entity.type
_entity.pdbx_description
1 polymer ?
#
loop_
_entity_poly.entity_id
_entity_poly.type
_entity_poly.pdbx_seq_one_letter_code
_entity_poly.pdbx_strand_id
1 'polypeptide(L)'
;MYNSTKQQLEELKTEVNQLLKRLVLDPGLLIKKCMEADSNIRTYPDIGERAFGNKGRLLISIFMYAELYLVATGFLILEGDNLQNLFPNVEVEMAGFHIGARQTFVIIVALIILPTVWLDNLSILSYVSASGVLASAIILCSIFWAGAFDGIGFHEKGTLLNWDGIPTAVLLICFILCTFSYASMAVIGYSMFGSEVESQVTLNLPIKKLSSRVAIYTTLVNPISKYALMVTPIVNATRNWFPWYCNKKPFNIFISTALLISTVIVALAVPFFGYLMSLVGAFLSFTASIILPCLCYLKISGAYRRLGCEVVVIGGIVALGVAVVIFGTYTALLQIIGHLYN
;
A
#
# COMPACT_ATOMS: atom_id res chain seq x y z
N MET A 1 -45.40 -8.08 -24.04
CA MET A 1 -45.03 -7.71 -22.65
C MET A 1 -43.88 -8.55 -22.13
N TYR A 2 -43.99 -9.88 -22.06
CA TYR A 2 -42.92 -10.80 -21.59
C TYR A 2 -41.54 -10.62 -22.26
N ASN A 3 -41.50 -10.46 -23.59
CA ASN A 3 -40.23 -10.24 -24.31
C ASN A 3 -39.57 -8.89 -23.98
N SER A 4 -40.36 -7.86 -23.67
CA SER A 4 -39.84 -6.54 -23.28
C SER A 4 -39.26 -6.57 -21.86
N THR A 5 -39.88 -7.31 -20.93
CA THR A 5 -39.37 -7.48 -19.56
C THR A 5 -38.11 -8.33 -19.52
N LYS A 6 -38.01 -9.36 -20.38
CA LYS A 6 -36.83 -10.22 -20.50
C LYS A 6 -35.65 -9.46 -21.12
N GLN A 7 -35.92 -8.61 -22.12
CA GLN A 7 -34.92 -7.74 -22.73
C GLN A 7 -34.40 -6.68 -21.75
N GLN A 8 -35.29 -6.04 -20.98
CA GLN A 8 -34.91 -5.12 -19.91
C GLN A 8 -34.08 -5.81 -18.81
N LEU A 9 -34.39 -7.07 -18.47
CA LEU A 9 -33.64 -7.84 -17.47
C LEU A 9 -32.23 -8.21 -17.97
N GLU A 10 -32.06 -8.56 -19.24
CA GLU A 10 -30.75 -8.87 -19.82
C GLU A 10 -29.89 -7.61 -20.04
N GLU A 11 -30.50 -6.48 -20.41
CA GLU A 11 -29.84 -5.17 -20.42
C GLU A 11 -29.39 -4.78 -19.01
N LEU A 12 -30.26 -4.93 -18.00
CA LEU A 12 -29.93 -4.66 -16.60
C LEU A 12 -28.81 -5.57 -16.08
N LYS A 13 -28.83 -6.87 -16.41
CA LYS A 13 -27.74 -7.80 -16.05
C LYS A 13 -26.43 -7.42 -16.71
N THR A 14 -26.47 -6.98 -17.96
CA THR A 14 -25.27 -6.58 -18.70
C THR A 14 -24.69 -5.31 -18.11
N GLU A 15 -25.52 -4.30 -17.82
CA GLU A 15 -25.13 -3.09 -17.10
C GLU A 15 -24.59 -3.39 -15.70
N VAL A 16 -25.27 -4.23 -14.92
CA VAL A 16 -24.84 -4.62 -13.57
C VAL A 16 -23.52 -5.38 -13.62
N ASN A 17 -23.32 -6.32 -14.55
CA ASN A 17 -22.06 -7.05 -14.71
C ASN A 17 -20.93 -6.14 -15.20
N GLN A 18 -21.22 -5.19 -16.08
CA GLN A 18 -20.24 -4.23 -16.57
C GLN A 18 -19.87 -3.21 -15.48
N LEU A 19 -20.83 -2.80 -14.64
CA LEU A 19 -20.60 -1.97 -13.45
C LEU A 19 -19.83 -2.73 -12.38
N LEU A 20 -20.16 -4.00 -12.10
CA LEU A 20 -19.40 -4.88 -11.20
C LEU A 20 -17.95 -5.04 -11.65
N LYS A 21 -17.72 -5.34 -12.93
CA LYS A 21 -16.37 -5.41 -13.49
C LYS A 21 -15.62 -4.07 -13.40
N ARG A 22 -16.31 -2.94 -13.56
CA ARG A 22 -15.71 -1.60 -13.49
C ARG A 22 -15.43 -1.10 -12.07
N LEU A 23 -16.26 -1.47 -11.08
CA LEU A 23 -16.11 -1.00 -9.69
C LEU A 23 -15.26 -1.93 -8.82
N VAL A 24 -15.31 -3.25 -9.06
CA VAL A 24 -14.62 -4.23 -8.21
C VAL A 24 -13.20 -4.51 -8.68
N LEU A 25 -12.90 -4.42 -9.99
CA LEU A 25 -11.53 -4.60 -10.50
C LEU A 25 -10.71 -3.30 -10.57
N ASP A 26 -11.33 -2.12 -10.52
CA ASP A 26 -10.61 -0.85 -10.66
C ASP A 26 -11.08 0.22 -9.65
N PRO A 27 -10.65 0.15 -8.38
CA PRO A 27 -10.91 1.21 -7.40
C PRO A 27 -10.38 2.58 -7.87
N GLY A 28 -9.37 2.60 -8.74
CA GLY A 28 -8.83 3.80 -9.36
C GLY A 28 -9.83 4.51 -10.28
N LEU A 29 -10.78 3.79 -10.88
CA LEU A 29 -11.81 4.36 -11.74
C LEU A 29 -12.78 5.27 -10.96
N LEU A 30 -13.14 4.92 -9.72
CA LEU A 30 -13.99 5.76 -8.88
C LEU A 30 -13.28 7.08 -8.55
N ILE A 31 -12.00 7.00 -8.18
CA ILE A 31 -11.16 8.16 -7.91
C ILE A 31 -11.03 9.01 -9.19
N LYS A 32 -10.77 8.39 -10.33
CA LYS A 32 -10.71 9.06 -11.64
C LYS A 32 -12.01 9.80 -11.97
N LYS A 33 -13.16 9.14 -11.83
CA LYS A 33 -14.48 9.77 -12.02
C LYS A 33 -14.71 10.95 -11.08
N CYS A 34 -14.27 10.83 -9.82
CA CYS A 34 -14.34 11.93 -8.87
C CYS A 34 -13.45 13.11 -9.27
N MET A 35 -12.24 12.84 -9.79
CA MET A 35 -11.32 13.89 -10.26
C MET A 35 -11.80 14.55 -11.57
N GLU A 36 -12.40 13.79 -12.48
CA GLU A 36 -12.98 14.31 -13.72
C GLU A 36 -14.24 15.16 -13.48
N ALA A 37 -14.88 15.02 -12.31
CA ALA A 37 -16.07 15.78 -11.96
C ALA A 37 -15.80 17.26 -11.66
N ASP A 38 -14.57 17.64 -11.28
CA ASP A 38 -14.19 19.02 -10.96
C ASP A 38 -12.69 19.24 -11.21
N SER A 39 -12.35 20.19 -12.09
CA SER A 39 -10.97 20.49 -12.50
C SER A 39 -10.09 21.05 -11.38
N ASN A 40 -10.68 21.45 -10.25
CA ASN A 40 -9.94 21.90 -9.07
C ASN A 40 -9.43 20.75 -8.18
N ILE A 41 -9.92 19.53 -8.39
CA ILE A 41 -9.50 18.35 -7.62
C ILE A 41 -8.16 17.85 -8.17
N ARG A 42 -7.12 17.88 -7.33
CA ARG A 42 -5.78 17.41 -7.71
C ARG A 42 -5.27 16.27 -6.86
N THR A 43 -5.70 16.22 -5.60
CA THR A 43 -5.27 15.21 -4.64
C THR A 43 -6.46 14.43 -4.09
N TYR A 44 -6.19 13.24 -3.57
CA TYR A 44 -7.23 12.39 -2.99
C TYR A 44 -8.00 13.08 -1.83
N PRO A 45 -7.35 13.82 -0.91
CA PRO A 45 -8.07 14.65 0.07
C PRO A 45 -8.98 15.74 -0.51
N ASP A 46 -8.66 16.32 -1.67
CA ASP A 46 -9.50 17.35 -2.32
C ASP A 46 -10.85 16.77 -2.76
N ILE A 47 -10.89 15.47 -3.10
CA ILE A 47 -12.15 14.76 -3.37
C ILE A 47 -13.05 14.78 -2.12
N GLY A 48 -12.46 14.53 -0.94
CA GLY A 48 -13.17 14.59 0.33
C GLY A 48 -13.65 16.00 0.69
N GLU A 49 -12.84 17.01 0.36
CA GLU A 49 -13.23 18.41 0.50
C GLU A 49 -14.44 18.74 -0.37
N ARG A 50 -14.43 18.28 -1.61
CA ARG A 50 -15.54 18.53 -2.54
C ARG A 50 -16.82 17.82 -2.12
N ALA A 51 -16.72 16.63 -1.53
CA ALA A 51 -17.84 15.81 -1.11
C ALA A 51 -18.44 16.25 0.24
N PHE A 52 -17.60 16.51 1.24
CA PHE A 52 -17.99 16.71 2.65
C PHE A 52 -17.41 17.98 3.29
N GLY A 53 -16.81 18.87 2.51
CA GLY A 53 -16.13 20.08 2.99
C GLY A 53 -14.84 19.76 3.77
N ASN A 54 -14.36 20.72 4.55
CA ASN A 54 -13.09 20.60 5.30
C ASN A 54 -13.03 19.37 6.20
N LYS A 55 -14.16 18.90 6.73
CA LYS A 55 -14.24 17.68 7.54
C LYS A 55 -13.90 16.43 6.71
N GLY A 56 -14.36 16.35 5.46
CA GLY A 56 -14.02 15.26 4.54
C GLY A 56 -12.55 15.27 4.16
N ARG A 57 -12.01 16.45 3.83
CA ARG A 57 -10.58 16.63 3.55
C ARG A 57 -9.72 16.12 4.71
N LEU A 58 -10.04 16.56 5.93
CA LEU A 58 -9.33 16.16 7.14
C LEU A 58 -9.43 14.65 7.37
N LEU A 59 -10.62 14.06 7.24
CA LEU A 59 -10.82 12.64 7.49
C LEU A 59 -10.06 11.75 6.50
N ILE A 60 -10.12 12.03 5.20
CA ILE A 60 -9.35 11.30 4.19
C ILE A 60 -7.84 11.44 4.44
N SER A 61 -7.40 12.66 4.78
CA SER A 61 -6.00 12.94 5.09
C SER A 61 -5.51 12.11 6.28
N ILE A 62 -6.29 12.01 7.36
CA ILE A 62 -5.96 11.23 8.57
C ILE A 62 -5.74 9.77 8.20
N PHE A 63 -6.68 9.13 7.49
CA PHE A 63 -6.57 7.72 7.12
C PHE A 63 -5.37 7.46 6.20
N MET A 64 -5.19 8.29 5.18
CA MET A 64 -4.11 8.14 4.20
C MET A 64 -2.73 8.33 4.86
N TYR A 65 -2.56 9.36 5.71
CA TYR A 65 -1.28 9.60 6.38
C TYR A 65 -1.01 8.59 7.51
N ALA A 66 -2.04 8.13 8.22
CA ALA A 66 -1.91 7.06 9.19
C ALA A 66 -1.48 5.75 8.52
N GLU A 67 -2.04 5.43 7.34
CA GLU A 67 -1.65 4.26 6.55
C GLU A 67 -0.17 4.33 6.17
N LEU A 68 0.26 5.44 5.56
CA LEU A 68 1.66 5.64 5.16
C LEU A 68 2.62 5.59 6.36
N TYR A 69 2.21 6.16 7.51
CA TYR A 69 2.99 6.15 8.74
C TYR A 69 3.18 4.74 9.32
N LEU A 70 2.10 3.94 9.38
CA LEU A 70 2.19 2.58 9.90
C LEU A 70 2.91 1.66 8.92
N VAL A 71 2.73 1.79 7.60
CA VAL A 71 3.53 1.02 6.62
C VAL A 71 5.02 1.35 6.76
N ALA A 72 5.38 2.62 6.96
CA ALA A 72 6.76 3.04 7.21
C ALA A 72 7.33 2.42 8.51
N THR A 73 6.53 2.39 9.58
CA THR A 73 6.86 1.65 10.81
C THR A 73 7.07 0.16 10.54
N GLY A 74 6.19 -0.47 9.76
CA GLY A 74 6.28 -1.87 9.37
C GLY A 74 7.59 -2.21 8.66
N PHE A 75 8.08 -1.30 7.81
CA PHE A 75 9.40 -1.48 7.18
C PHE A 75 10.54 -1.45 8.20
N LEU A 76 10.53 -0.58 9.21
CA LEU A 76 11.57 -0.58 10.24
C LEU A 76 11.59 -1.91 11.02
N ILE A 77 10.41 -2.45 11.34
CA ILE A 77 10.28 -3.75 12.02
C ILE A 77 10.80 -4.87 11.12
N LEU A 78 10.39 -4.90 9.85
CA LEU A 78 10.86 -5.87 8.85
C LEU A 78 12.39 -5.89 8.78
N GLU A 79 13.03 -4.73 8.64
CA GLU A 79 14.49 -4.61 8.55
C GLU A 79 15.20 -5.06 9.83
N GLY A 80 14.68 -4.65 10.98
CA GLY A 80 15.20 -5.04 12.29
C GLY A 80 15.20 -6.56 12.48
N ASP A 81 14.10 -7.22 12.10
CA ASP A 81 13.95 -8.68 12.22
C ASP A 81 14.88 -9.42 11.27
N ASN A 82 14.97 -8.96 10.01
CA ASN A 82 15.85 -9.58 9.02
C ASN A 82 17.34 -9.43 9.37
N LEU A 83 17.75 -8.27 9.89
CA LEU A 83 19.13 -8.05 10.33
C LEU A 83 19.48 -8.85 11.58
N GLN A 84 18.56 -8.96 12.55
CA GLN A 84 18.76 -9.83 13.71
C GLN A 84 18.94 -11.29 13.27
N ASN A 85 18.16 -11.76 12.29
CA ASN A 85 18.30 -13.11 11.75
C ASN A 85 19.66 -13.33 11.05
N LEU A 86 20.16 -12.33 10.32
CA LEU A 86 21.47 -12.41 9.67
C LEU A 86 22.65 -12.36 10.65
N PHE A 87 22.51 -11.59 11.71
CA PHE A 87 23.57 -11.30 12.67
C PHE A 87 23.12 -11.58 14.12
N PRO A 88 22.81 -12.84 14.47
CA PRO A 88 22.23 -13.18 15.77
C PRO A 88 23.19 -12.99 16.95
N ASN A 89 24.51 -12.98 16.71
CA ASN A 89 25.55 -12.89 17.74
C ASN A 89 26.03 -11.46 18.02
N VAL A 90 25.34 -10.45 17.50
CA VAL A 90 25.72 -9.05 17.67
C VAL A 90 24.97 -8.49 18.89
N GLU A 91 25.51 -8.75 20.07
CA GLU A 91 25.15 -8.03 21.29
C GLU A 91 25.94 -6.72 21.31
N VAL A 92 25.28 -5.60 20.99
CA VAL A 92 25.92 -4.28 21.03
C VAL A 92 25.59 -3.62 22.35
N GLU A 93 26.59 -3.53 23.22
CA GLU A 93 26.51 -2.73 24.43
C GLU A 93 26.64 -1.24 24.05
N MET A 94 25.53 -0.57 23.77
CA MET A 94 25.52 0.87 23.46
C MET A 94 25.23 1.67 24.74
N ALA A 95 26.21 2.48 25.14
CA ALA A 95 26.07 3.48 26.21
C ALA A 95 25.67 2.95 27.60
N GLY A 96 26.12 1.73 27.97
CA GLY A 96 25.92 1.17 29.31
C GLY A 96 24.49 0.69 29.63
N PHE A 97 23.60 0.68 28.64
CA PHE A 97 22.28 0.07 28.72
C PHE A 97 22.26 -1.20 27.87
N HIS A 98 21.83 -2.33 28.43
CA HIS A 98 21.60 -3.56 27.66
C HIS A 98 20.37 -3.36 26.75
N ILE A 99 20.62 -2.91 25.51
CA ILE A 99 19.62 -2.84 24.44
C ILE A 99 19.64 -4.18 23.70
N GLY A 100 18.47 -4.79 23.49
CA GLY A 100 18.35 -6.06 22.77
C GLY A 100 18.79 -5.92 21.31
N ALA A 101 19.40 -6.99 20.75
CA ALA A 101 19.96 -6.99 19.39
C ALA A 101 18.99 -6.45 18.32
N ARG A 102 17.72 -6.85 18.40
CA ARG A 102 16.64 -6.35 17.54
C ARG A 102 16.50 -4.83 17.54
N GLN A 103 16.44 -4.25 18.74
CA GLN A 103 16.19 -2.83 18.96
C GLN A 103 17.37 -2.02 18.42
N THR A 104 18.59 -2.55 18.59
CA THR A 104 19.80 -2.01 17.99
C THR A 104 19.73 -1.99 16.46
N PHE A 105 19.31 -3.08 15.81
CA PHE A 105 19.18 -3.11 14.35
C PHE A 105 18.12 -2.14 13.82
N VAL A 106 16.97 -2.02 14.50
CA VAL A 106 15.94 -1.02 14.16
C VAL A 106 16.51 0.40 14.21
N ILE A 107 17.30 0.72 15.25
CA ILE A 107 17.94 2.03 15.39
C ILE A 107 18.99 2.26 14.29
N ILE A 108 19.82 1.25 13.98
CA ILE A 108 20.83 1.34 12.91
C ILE A 108 20.16 1.60 11.56
N VAL A 109 19.10 0.86 11.23
CA VAL A 109 18.34 1.04 9.99
C VAL A 109 17.74 2.44 9.93
N ALA A 110 17.16 2.93 11.03
CA ALA A 110 16.65 4.29 11.09
C ALA A 110 17.74 5.33 10.81
N LEU A 111 18.95 5.15 11.36
CA LEU A 111 20.09 6.04 11.09
C LEU A 111 20.55 5.99 9.63
N ILE A 112 20.47 4.83 8.97
CA ILE A 112 20.77 4.67 7.55
C ILE A 112 19.70 5.35 6.67
N ILE A 113 18.43 5.26 7.07
CA ILE A 113 17.29 5.88 6.36
C ILE A 113 17.29 7.39 6.55
N LEU A 114 17.66 7.90 7.72
CA LEU A 114 17.68 9.32 8.08
C LEU A 114 18.20 10.26 6.96
N PRO A 115 19.40 10.05 6.36
CA PRO A 115 19.89 10.90 5.28
C PRO A 115 19.01 10.87 4.02
N THR A 116 18.33 9.76 3.74
CA THR A 116 17.42 9.66 2.58
C THR A 116 16.17 10.52 2.74
N VAL A 117 15.69 10.70 3.97
CA VAL A 117 14.50 11.53 4.25
C VAL A 117 14.85 13.03 4.17
N TRP A 118 16.12 13.40 4.30
CA TRP A 118 16.58 14.79 4.15
C TRP A 118 16.74 15.20 2.68
N LEU A 119 16.61 14.27 1.73
CA LEU A 119 16.68 14.57 0.31
C LEU A 119 15.37 15.22 -0.16
N ASP A 120 15.34 16.56 -0.09
CA ASP A 120 14.24 17.41 -0.56
C ASP A 120 13.94 17.30 -2.07
N ASN A 121 14.86 16.70 -2.85
CA ASN A 121 14.76 16.68 -4.30
C ASN A 121 13.95 15.46 -4.77
N LEU A 122 12.65 15.66 -4.97
CA LEU A 122 11.72 14.68 -5.54
C LEU A 122 12.20 14.08 -6.87
N SER A 123 13.02 14.81 -7.63
CA SER A 123 13.64 14.31 -8.87
C SER A 123 14.63 13.18 -8.61
N ILE A 124 15.45 13.26 -7.55
CA ILE A 124 16.40 12.18 -7.21
C ILE A 124 15.61 10.95 -6.73
N LEU A 125 14.55 11.19 -5.96
CA LEU A 125 13.67 10.13 -5.47
C LEU A 125 12.88 9.46 -6.60
N SER A 126 12.47 10.21 -7.64
CA SER A 126 11.84 9.64 -8.83
C SER A 126 12.81 8.83 -9.68
N TYR A 127 14.10 9.20 -9.77
CA TYR A 127 15.14 8.36 -10.40
C TYR A 127 15.39 7.05 -9.62
N VAL A 128 15.37 7.11 -8.29
CA VAL A 128 15.48 5.91 -7.42
C VAL A 128 14.26 5.00 -7.54
N SER A 129 13.06 5.56 -7.75
CA SER A 129 11.87 4.77 -8.08
C SER A 129 11.91 4.20 -9.51
N ALA A 130 12.40 5.00 -10.47
CA ALA A 130 12.56 4.60 -11.86
C ALA A 130 13.55 3.43 -12.03
N SER A 131 14.59 3.34 -11.20
CA SER A 131 15.48 2.17 -11.20
C SER A 131 14.78 0.89 -10.71
N GLY A 132 13.84 1.01 -9.76
CA GLY A 132 12.96 -0.11 -9.34
C GLY A 132 11.97 -0.54 -10.43
N VAL A 133 11.43 0.41 -11.21
CA VAL A 133 10.59 0.13 -12.38
C VAL A 133 11.41 -0.50 -13.50
N LEU A 134 12.63 -0.04 -13.75
CA LEU A 134 13.57 -0.65 -14.70
C LEU A 134 13.89 -2.10 -14.31
N ALA A 135 14.17 -2.38 -13.04
CA ALA A 135 14.38 -3.74 -12.55
C ALA A 135 13.15 -4.63 -12.78
N SER A 136 11.95 -4.09 -12.53
CA SER A 136 10.68 -4.80 -12.76
C SER A 136 10.41 -5.03 -14.26
N ALA A 137 10.74 -4.06 -15.11
CA ALA A 137 10.63 -4.17 -16.57
C ALA A 137 11.63 -5.17 -17.14
N ILE A 138 12.85 -5.23 -16.60
CA ILE A 138 13.85 -6.24 -16.95
C ILE A 138 13.31 -7.64 -16.61
N ILE A 139 12.75 -7.84 -15.42
CA ILE A 139 12.13 -9.12 -15.03
C ILE A 139 11.01 -9.51 -16.01
N LEU A 140 10.15 -8.56 -16.39
CA LEU A 140 9.08 -8.78 -17.36
C LEU A 140 9.59 -9.12 -18.76
N CYS A 141 10.59 -8.40 -19.25
CA CYS A 141 11.26 -8.67 -20.52
C CYS A 141 11.96 -10.04 -20.50
N SER A 142 12.56 -10.44 -19.39
CA SER A 142 13.16 -11.76 -19.22
C SER A 142 12.12 -12.88 -19.24
N ILE A 143 10.97 -12.69 -18.59
CA ILE A 143 9.85 -13.65 -18.63
C ILE A 143 9.25 -13.73 -20.04
N PHE A 144 9.10 -12.60 -20.72
CA PHE A 144 8.62 -12.54 -22.11
C PHE A 144 9.61 -13.22 -23.07
N TRP A 145 10.90 -12.96 -22.91
CA TRP A 145 11.95 -13.60 -23.72
C TRP A 145 11.98 -15.11 -23.52
N ALA A 146 11.91 -15.57 -22.27
CA ALA A 146 11.81 -17.00 -21.96
C ALA A 146 10.53 -17.61 -22.56
N GLY A 147 9.39 -16.91 -22.47
CA GLY A 147 8.14 -17.37 -23.06
C GLY A 147 8.12 -17.42 -24.60
N ALA A 148 8.76 -16.45 -25.26
CA ALA A 148 8.75 -16.29 -26.70
C ALA A 148 9.85 -17.09 -27.43
N PHE A 149 11.04 -17.21 -26.82
CA PHE A 149 12.22 -17.80 -27.46
C PHE A 149 12.67 -19.12 -26.82
N ASP A 150 12.39 -19.37 -25.53
CA ASP A 150 12.74 -20.64 -24.86
C ASP A 150 11.62 -21.71 -24.94
N GLY A 151 10.60 -21.48 -25.78
CA GLY A 151 9.61 -22.51 -26.16
C GLY A 151 8.44 -22.72 -25.19
N ILE A 152 8.20 -21.78 -24.26
CA ILE A 152 7.15 -21.91 -23.22
C ILE A 152 5.75 -21.46 -23.70
N GLY A 153 5.66 -20.75 -24.83
CA GLY A 153 4.45 -20.64 -25.66
C GLY A 153 3.33 -19.72 -25.14
N PHE A 154 3.18 -18.54 -25.76
CA PHE A 154 1.99 -17.69 -25.61
C PHE A 154 1.18 -17.67 -26.91
N HIS A 155 -0.01 -18.27 -26.88
CA HIS A 155 -0.98 -18.24 -27.99
C HIS A 155 -2.11 -17.25 -27.69
N GLU A 156 -2.04 -16.03 -28.22
CA GLU A 156 -3.20 -15.33 -28.80
C GLU A 156 -2.78 -14.04 -29.52
N LYS A 157 -3.39 -13.77 -30.69
CA LYS A 157 -3.22 -12.56 -31.50
C LYS A 157 -4.47 -11.69 -31.38
N GLY A 158 -4.31 -10.47 -30.85
CA GLY A 158 -5.32 -9.42 -30.86
C GLY A 158 -4.67 -8.04 -30.89
N THR A 159 -5.32 -7.08 -31.55
CA THR A 159 -4.83 -5.71 -31.82
C THR A 159 -4.57 -4.94 -30.51
N LEU A 160 -3.30 -4.66 -30.22
CA LEU A 160 -2.84 -4.07 -28.95
C LEU A 160 -2.83 -2.53 -29.02
N LEU A 161 -3.48 -1.89 -28.05
CA LEU A 161 -3.42 -0.46 -27.69
C LEU A 161 -4.15 0.57 -28.56
N ASN A 162 -5.25 1.10 -28.01
CA ASN A 162 -5.82 2.40 -28.35
C ASN A 162 -5.21 3.47 -27.42
N TRP A 163 -4.69 4.58 -27.97
CA TRP A 163 -3.83 5.53 -27.25
C TRP A 163 -4.52 6.34 -26.13
N ASP A 164 -5.83 6.56 -26.22
CA ASP A 164 -6.62 7.24 -25.17
C ASP A 164 -6.85 6.39 -23.91
N GLY A 165 -6.58 5.08 -23.97
CA GLY A 165 -6.78 4.14 -22.85
C GLY A 165 -5.52 3.77 -22.07
N ILE A 166 -4.34 4.32 -22.44
CA ILE A 166 -3.04 3.87 -21.93
C ILE A 166 -2.93 3.96 -20.39
N PRO A 167 -3.28 5.05 -19.70
CA PRO A 167 -3.13 5.12 -18.24
C PRO A 167 -3.97 4.06 -17.51
N THR A 168 -5.21 3.84 -17.95
CA THR A 168 -6.09 2.79 -17.40
C THR A 168 -5.58 1.38 -17.72
N ALA A 169 -5.06 1.15 -18.92
CA ALA A 169 -4.48 -0.13 -19.29
C ALA A 169 -3.22 -0.43 -18.46
N VAL A 170 -2.36 0.56 -18.24
CA VAL A 170 -1.17 0.44 -17.39
C VAL A 170 -1.56 0.13 -15.95
N LEU A 171 -2.53 0.83 -15.37
CA LEU A 171 -3.03 0.55 -14.02
C LEU A 171 -3.56 -0.88 -13.87
N LEU A 172 -4.34 -1.36 -14.84
CA LEU A 172 -4.87 -2.73 -14.84
C LEU A 172 -3.76 -3.78 -14.98
N ILE A 173 -2.78 -3.54 -15.87
CA ILE A 173 -1.62 -4.43 -16.02
C ILE A 173 -0.82 -4.49 -14.72
N CYS A 174 -0.54 -3.34 -14.10
CA CYS A 174 0.14 -3.26 -12.80
C CYS A 174 -0.65 -4.01 -11.72
N PHE A 175 -1.98 -3.82 -11.66
CA PHE A 175 -2.83 -4.49 -10.67
C PHE A 175 -2.81 -6.01 -10.82
N ILE A 176 -2.95 -6.53 -12.05
CA ILE A 176 -2.88 -7.96 -12.35
C ILE A 176 -1.51 -8.51 -11.98
N LEU A 177 -0.43 -7.84 -12.40
CA LEU A 177 0.94 -8.25 -12.11
C LEU A 177 1.22 -8.32 -10.61
N CYS A 178 0.86 -7.27 -9.86
CA CYS A 178 1.04 -7.21 -8.42
C CYS A 178 0.26 -8.32 -7.73
N THR A 179 -1.01 -8.49 -8.08
CA THR A 179 -1.88 -9.53 -7.50
C THR A 179 -1.31 -10.92 -7.74
N PHE A 180 -0.88 -11.21 -8.98
CA PHE A 180 -0.26 -12.48 -9.33
C PHE A 180 1.04 -12.70 -8.53
N SER A 181 1.91 -11.69 -8.45
CA SER A 181 3.17 -11.79 -7.73
C SER A 181 3.00 -12.03 -6.22
N TYR A 182 2.01 -11.39 -5.60
CA TYR A 182 1.70 -11.62 -4.18
C TYR A 182 1.07 -13.00 -3.95
N ALA A 183 0.15 -13.42 -4.82
CA ALA A 183 -0.45 -14.74 -4.75
C ALA A 183 0.60 -15.85 -4.95
N SER A 184 1.51 -15.70 -5.92
CA SER A 184 2.58 -16.67 -6.16
C SER A 184 3.54 -16.74 -4.97
N MET A 185 3.93 -15.59 -4.40
CA MET A 185 4.76 -15.55 -3.19
C MET A 185 4.08 -16.23 -2.00
N ALA A 186 2.77 -16.05 -1.81
CA ALA A 186 2.01 -16.72 -0.76
C ALA A 186 1.97 -18.24 -0.96
N VAL A 187 1.65 -18.71 -2.18
CA VAL A 187 1.58 -20.15 -2.50
C VAL A 187 2.94 -20.82 -2.36
N ILE A 188 4.00 -20.21 -2.91
CA ILE A 188 5.36 -20.73 -2.84
C ILE A 188 5.86 -20.73 -1.39
N GLY A 189 5.67 -19.63 -0.66
CA GLY A 189 6.07 -19.52 0.75
C GLY A 189 5.41 -20.59 1.62
N TYR A 190 4.10 -20.79 1.48
CA TYR A 190 3.39 -21.84 2.20
C TYR A 190 3.80 -23.25 1.76
N SER A 191 4.06 -23.47 0.46
CA SER A 191 4.55 -24.77 -0.03
C SER A 191 5.96 -25.09 0.47
N MET A 192 6.79 -24.08 0.72
CA MET A 192 8.17 -24.23 1.20
C MET A 192 8.25 -24.51 2.70
N PHE A 193 7.45 -23.83 3.53
CA PHE A 193 7.58 -23.88 5.00
C PHE A 193 6.32 -24.39 5.72
N GLY A 194 5.23 -24.65 5.00
CA GLY A 194 4.00 -25.21 5.57
C GLY A 194 3.38 -24.32 6.64
N SER A 195 2.97 -24.95 7.75
CA SER A 195 2.40 -24.25 8.92
C SER A 195 3.42 -23.47 9.75
N GLU A 196 4.72 -23.64 9.50
CA GLU A 196 5.81 -22.97 10.22
C GLU A 196 6.21 -21.63 9.57
N VAL A 197 5.43 -21.13 8.59
CA VAL A 197 5.67 -19.82 7.96
C VAL A 197 5.55 -18.70 9.01
N GLU A 198 6.69 -18.13 9.38
CA GLU A 198 6.78 -16.84 10.06
C GLU A 198 6.09 -15.70 9.31
N SER A 199 5.74 -14.62 10.05
CA SER A 199 5.09 -13.41 9.50
C SER A 199 5.83 -12.75 8.33
N GLN A 200 7.13 -13.06 8.20
CA GLN A 200 8.00 -12.66 7.11
C GLN A 200 8.64 -13.91 6.52
N VAL A 201 8.39 -14.17 5.24
CA VAL A 201 8.93 -15.37 4.55
C VAL A 201 10.47 -15.40 4.57
N THR A 202 11.11 -14.24 4.61
CA THR A 202 12.57 -14.10 4.65
C THR A 202 13.19 -14.63 5.93
N LEU A 203 12.46 -14.65 7.05
CA LEU A 203 12.95 -15.17 8.33
C LEU A 203 13.11 -16.69 8.31
N ASN A 204 12.27 -17.40 7.53
CA ASN A 204 12.36 -18.86 7.38
C ASN A 204 13.49 -19.32 6.45
N LEU A 205 14.15 -18.39 5.73
CA LEU A 205 15.16 -18.77 4.75
C LEU A 205 16.48 -19.21 5.42
N PRO A 206 17.13 -20.27 4.91
CA PRO A 206 18.37 -20.77 5.50
C PRO A 206 19.56 -19.84 5.19
N ILE A 207 20.05 -19.15 6.22
CA ILE A 207 21.14 -18.15 6.16
C ILE A 207 22.47 -18.71 5.63
N LYS A 208 22.65 -20.03 5.67
CA LYS A 208 23.87 -20.70 5.19
C LYS A 208 24.01 -20.70 3.66
N LYS A 209 22.92 -20.54 2.90
CA LYS A 209 22.94 -20.56 1.43
C LYS A 209 23.08 -19.14 0.87
N LEU A 210 23.94 -18.98 -0.14
CA LEU A 210 24.16 -17.68 -0.82
C LEU A 210 22.88 -17.11 -1.42
N SER A 211 22.03 -17.94 -2.03
CA SER A 211 20.76 -17.49 -2.61
C SER A 211 19.81 -16.85 -1.58
N SER A 212 19.74 -17.42 -0.37
CA SER A 212 18.93 -16.86 0.73
C SER A 212 19.50 -15.54 1.21
N ARG A 213 20.84 -15.42 1.35
CA ARG A 213 21.47 -14.16 1.74
C ARG A 213 21.18 -13.04 0.74
N VAL A 214 21.28 -13.34 -0.57
CA VAL A 214 20.97 -12.36 -1.61
C VAL A 214 19.51 -11.91 -1.51
N ALA A 215 18.56 -12.82 -1.29
CA ALA A 215 17.14 -12.48 -1.13
C ALA A 215 16.90 -11.58 0.10
N ILE A 216 17.54 -11.87 1.24
CA ILE A 216 17.45 -11.04 2.45
C ILE A 216 18.05 -9.65 2.17
N TYR A 217 19.29 -9.57 1.65
CA TYR A 217 19.92 -8.28 1.33
C TYR A 217 19.13 -7.44 0.32
N THR A 218 18.48 -8.07 -0.65
CA THR A 218 17.63 -7.36 -1.62
C THR A 218 16.39 -6.78 -0.95
N THR A 219 15.83 -7.48 0.03
CA THR A 219 14.71 -6.99 0.84
C THR A 219 15.14 -5.76 1.64
N LEU A 220 16.38 -5.74 2.17
CA LEU A 220 16.91 -4.62 2.95
C LEU A 220 17.02 -3.29 2.18
N VAL A 221 17.20 -3.36 0.86
CA VAL A 221 17.33 -2.17 0.01
C VAL A 221 15.98 -1.46 -0.20
N ASN A 222 14.88 -2.21 -0.15
CA ASN A 222 13.57 -1.71 -0.57
C ASN A 222 13.00 -0.64 0.39
N PRO A 223 13.03 -0.82 1.73
CA PRO A 223 12.66 0.23 2.68
C PRO A 223 13.46 1.51 2.57
N ILE A 224 14.77 1.45 2.32
CA ILE A 224 15.62 2.64 2.20
C ILE A 224 15.08 3.60 1.12
N SER A 225 14.62 3.03 0.00
CA SER A 225 14.05 3.81 -1.09
C SER A 225 12.58 4.18 -0.87
N LYS A 226 11.77 3.25 -0.33
CA LYS A 226 10.33 3.46 -0.15
C LYS A 226 9.96 4.35 1.03
N TYR A 227 10.78 4.38 2.07
CA TYR A 227 10.50 5.16 3.27
C TYR A 227 10.41 6.66 2.97
N ALA A 228 11.37 7.19 2.20
CA ALA A 228 11.35 8.58 1.76
C ALA A 228 10.10 8.91 0.93
N LEU A 229 9.64 8.00 0.06
CA LEU A 229 8.41 8.15 -0.73
C LEU A 229 7.15 8.19 0.15
N MET A 230 7.11 7.40 1.23
CA MET A 230 5.96 7.36 2.16
C MET A 230 5.91 8.59 3.07
N VAL A 231 7.07 9.10 3.50
CA VAL A 231 7.14 10.26 4.40
C VAL A 231 6.90 11.58 3.65
N THR A 232 7.32 11.69 2.40
CA THR A 232 7.13 12.89 1.56
C THR A 232 5.70 13.47 1.59
N PRO A 233 4.62 12.71 1.30
CA PRO A 233 3.26 13.26 1.32
C PRO A 233 2.81 13.67 2.73
N ILE A 234 3.30 12.99 3.78
CA ILE A 234 3.00 13.35 5.18
C ILE A 234 3.65 14.70 5.50
N VAL A 235 4.93 14.87 5.17
CA VAL A 235 5.63 16.12 5.46
C VAL A 235 5.05 17.29 4.68
N ASN A 236 4.71 17.07 3.40
CA ASN A 236 4.04 18.09 2.58
C ASN A 236 2.67 18.48 3.17
N ALA A 237 1.94 17.53 3.74
CA ALA A 237 0.68 17.82 4.41
C ALA A 237 0.85 18.59 5.71
N THR A 238 1.80 18.18 6.54
CA THR A 238 2.15 18.88 7.78
C THR A 238 2.60 20.32 7.48
N ARG A 239 3.37 20.53 6.41
CA ARG A 239 3.74 21.87 5.93
C ARG A 239 2.52 22.72 5.60
N ASN A 240 1.54 22.15 4.90
CA ASN A 240 0.33 22.87 4.50
C ASN A 240 -0.55 23.28 5.68
N TRP A 241 -0.50 22.56 6.80
CA TRP A 241 -1.17 22.97 8.05
C TRP A 241 -0.47 24.11 8.78
N PHE A 242 0.84 24.29 8.59
CA PHE A 242 1.63 25.36 9.19
C PHE A 242 2.18 26.33 8.13
N PRO A 243 1.32 27.09 7.43
CA PRO A 243 1.74 28.00 6.36
C PRO A 243 2.64 29.16 6.85
N TRP A 244 2.61 29.47 8.15
CA TRP A 244 3.44 30.52 8.77
C TRP A 244 4.94 30.18 8.85
N TYR A 245 5.33 28.89 8.81
CA TYR A 245 6.72 28.43 8.86
C TYR A 245 7.30 28.12 7.46
N CYS A 246 6.91 28.93 6.47
CA CYS A 246 7.24 28.68 5.07
C CYS A 246 8.75 28.77 4.75
N ASN A 247 9.21 27.76 4.00
CA ASN A 247 10.40 27.78 3.13
C ASN A 247 11.79 27.57 3.73
N LYS A 248 11.93 27.23 5.00
CA LYS A 248 13.25 26.81 5.51
C LYS A 248 13.41 25.30 5.42
N LYS A 249 14.33 24.82 4.56
CA LYS A 249 14.83 23.44 4.55
C LYS A 249 14.99 22.80 5.95
N PRO A 250 15.51 23.49 7.00
CA PRO A 250 15.58 22.91 8.33
C PRO A 250 14.23 22.51 8.94
N PHE A 251 13.12 23.16 8.60
CA PHE A 251 11.79 22.76 9.09
C PHE A 251 11.31 21.45 8.45
N ASN A 252 11.59 21.24 7.15
CA ASN A 252 11.29 19.98 6.47
C ASN A 252 12.12 18.83 7.07
N ILE A 253 13.41 19.08 7.27
CA ILE A 253 14.33 18.16 7.94
C ILE A 253 13.80 17.84 9.35
N PHE A 254 13.39 18.84 10.13
CA PHE A 254 12.87 18.66 11.48
C PHE A 254 11.59 17.80 11.52
N ILE A 255 10.61 18.06 10.64
CA ILE A 255 9.39 17.25 10.57
C ILE A 255 9.76 15.81 10.17
N SER A 256 10.59 15.66 9.15
CA SER A 256 11.05 14.36 8.64
C SER A 256 11.78 13.55 9.71
N THR A 257 12.67 14.17 10.49
CA THR A 257 13.34 13.50 11.61
C THR A 257 12.40 13.18 12.74
N ALA A 258 11.49 14.08 13.11
CA ALA A 258 10.50 13.83 14.14
C ALA A 258 9.59 12.65 13.79
N LEU A 259 9.15 12.56 12.52
CA LEU A 259 8.38 11.43 12.01
C LEU A 259 9.17 10.12 12.06
N LEU A 260 10.44 10.12 11.64
CA LEU A 260 11.28 8.93 11.75
C LEU A 260 11.45 8.50 13.21
N ILE A 261 11.76 9.43 14.12
CA ILE A 261 11.89 9.13 15.54
C ILE A 261 10.59 8.54 16.09
N SER A 262 9.43 9.08 15.74
CA SER A 262 8.15 8.54 16.21
C SER A 262 7.86 7.15 15.65
N THR A 263 8.19 6.87 14.38
CA THR A 263 8.05 5.51 13.82
C THR A 263 8.97 4.51 14.52
N VAL A 264 10.19 4.92 14.88
CA VAL A 264 11.11 4.08 15.68
C VAL A 264 10.50 3.78 17.04
N ILE A 265 9.95 4.77 17.73
CA ILE A 265 9.28 4.56 19.03
C ILE A 265 8.14 3.53 18.89
N VAL A 266 7.30 3.66 17.86
CA VAL A 266 6.21 2.70 17.62
C VAL A 266 6.75 1.32 17.27
N ALA A 267 7.79 1.22 16.44
CA ALA A 267 8.43 -0.04 16.07
C ALA A 267 9.04 -0.76 17.29
N LEU A 268 9.57 -0.01 18.26
CA LEU A 268 10.10 -0.56 19.51
C LEU A 268 8.98 -0.96 20.49
N ALA A 269 7.85 -0.24 20.50
CA ALA A 269 6.72 -0.51 21.38
C ALA A 269 5.84 -1.68 20.93
N VAL A 270 5.62 -1.82 19.62
CA VAL A 270 4.78 -2.89 19.03
C VAL A 270 5.59 -3.60 17.95
N PRO A 271 6.50 -4.50 18.33
CA PRO A 271 7.47 -5.04 17.41
C PRO A 271 6.91 -6.32 16.75
N PHE A 272 5.66 -6.26 16.27
CA PHE A 272 4.98 -7.41 15.64
C PHE A 272 4.57 -7.04 14.23
N PHE A 273 5.41 -7.39 13.25
CA PHE A 273 5.20 -7.05 11.85
C PHE A 273 3.84 -7.54 11.32
N GLY A 274 3.51 -8.81 11.56
CA GLY A 274 2.27 -9.41 11.08
C GLY A 274 1.00 -8.73 11.62
N TYR A 275 0.95 -8.42 12.92
CA TYR A 275 -0.21 -7.78 13.52
C TYR A 275 -0.36 -6.32 13.07
N LEU A 276 0.75 -5.59 12.99
CA LEU A 276 0.74 -4.22 12.51
C LEU A 276 0.25 -4.16 11.06
N MET A 277 0.77 -5.02 10.17
CA MET A 277 0.35 -5.06 8.77
C MET A 277 -1.09 -5.57 8.59
N SER A 278 -1.56 -6.48 9.46
CA SER A 278 -2.97 -6.90 9.50
C SER A 278 -3.89 -5.72 9.85
N LEU A 279 -3.54 -4.91 10.86
CA LEU A 279 -4.29 -3.71 11.24
C LEU A 279 -4.29 -2.67 10.12
N VAL A 280 -3.13 -2.41 9.51
CA VAL A 280 -2.99 -1.48 8.38
C VAL A 280 -3.92 -1.89 7.24
N GLY A 281 -3.86 -3.16 6.83
CA GLY A 281 -4.71 -3.66 5.75
C GLY A 281 -6.20 -3.60 6.10
N ALA A 282 -6.59 -4.24 7.20
CA ALA A 282 -7.99 -4.42 7.58
C ALA A 282 -8.73 -3.11 7.88
N PHE A 283 -8.09 -2.18 8.58
CA PHE A 283 -8.73 -0.93 9.01
C PHE A 283 -8.42 0.22 8.06
N LEU A 284 -7.13 0.53 7.87
CA LEU A 284 -6.72 1.74 7.17
C LEU A 284 -6.90 1.60 5.65
N SER A 285 -6.36 0.53 5.05
CA SER A 285 -6.43 0.35 3.60
C SER A 285 -7.86 0.13 3.09
N PHE A 286 -8.68 -0.68 3.77
CA PHE A 286 -10.10 -0.85 3.40
C PHE A 286 -10.89 0.46 3.51
N THR A 287 -10.65 1.25 4.55
CA THR A 287 -11.33 2.53 4.73
C THR A 287 -10.90 3.52 3.65
N ALA A 288 -9.58 3.69 3.44
CA ALA A 288 -9.00 4.62 2.48
C ALA A 288 -9.28 4.26 1.02
N SER A 289 -9.23 2.97 0.66
CA SER A 289 -9.26 2.53 -0.73
C SER A 289 -10.63 2.07 -1.23
N ILE A 290 -11.56 1.71 -0.33
CA ILE A 290 -12.89 1.19 -0.71
C ILE A 290 -14.01 2.07 -0.16
N ILE A 291 -14.06 2.28 1.15
CA ILE A 291 -15.19 2.98 1.78
C ILE A 291 -15.20 4.47 1.39
N LEU A 292 -14.06 5.15 1.53
CA LEU A 292 -13.97 6.60 1.30
C LEU A 292 -14.22 7.03 -0.15
N PRO A 293 -13.65 6.39 -1.20
CA PRO A 293 -13.97 6.73 -2.58
C PRO A 293 -15.45 6.49 -2.89
N CYS A 294 -16.04 5.40 -2.40
CA CYS A 294 -17.45 5.08 -2.63
C CYS A 294 -18.37 6.14 -2.01
N LEU A 295 -18.11 6.55 -0.77
CA LEU A 295 -18.90 7.58 -0.09
C LEU A 295 -18.75 8.95 -0.77
N CYS A 296 -17.54 9.32 -1.18
CA CYS A 296 -17.30 10.56 -1.91
C CYS A 296 -18.01 10.54 -3.27
N TYR A 297 -17.92 9.43 -4.01
CA TYR A 297 -18.56 9.28 -5.31
C TYR A 297 -20.09 9.39 -5.21
N LEU A 298 -20.73 8.69 -4.27
CA LEU A 298 -22.18 8.78 -4.05
C LEU A 298 -22.63 10.21 -3.75
N LYS A 299 -21.80 10.96 -3.00
CA LYS A 299 -22.09 12.34 -2.63
C LYS A 299 -21.90 13.31 -3.80
N ILE A 300 -20.81 13.17 -4.56
CA ILE A 300 -20.46 14.05 -5.69
C ILE A 300 -21.38 13.82 -6.89
N SER A 301 -21.65 12.56 -7.24
CA SER A 301 -22.50 12.19 -8.38
C SER A 301 -23.98 12.56 -8.19
N GLY A 302 -24.40 12.85 -6.95
CA GLY A 302 -25.81 13.02 -6.61
C GLY A 302 -26.65 11.76 -6.83
N ALA A 303 -26.02 10.60 -7.09
CA ALA A 303 -26.67 9.33 -7.37
C ALA A 303 -27.56 8.87 -6.21
N TYR A 304 -27.23 9.25 -4.97
CA TYR A 304 -28.08 9.01 -3.79
C TYR A 304 -29.54 9.49 -3.97
N ARG A 305 -29.78 10.51 -4.81
CA ARG A 305 -31.13 11.08 -5.02
C ARG A 305 -32.01 10.22 -5.95
N ARG A 306 -31.46 9.21 -6.64
CA ARG A 306 -32.22 8.29 -7.50
C ARG A 306 -31.81 6.85 -7.12
N LEU A 307 -32.74 6.07 -6.56
CA LEU A 307 -32.54 4.65 -6.20
C LEU A 307 -32.36 3.78 -7.46
N GLY A 308 -31.19 3.86 -8.08
CA GLY A 308 -30.77 3.02 -9.21
C GLY A 308 -29.91 1.83 -8.76
N CYS A 309 -29.68 0.88 -9.68
CA CYS A 309 -28.79 -0.26 -9.45
C CYS A 309 -27.38 0.15 -9.00
N GLU A 310 -26.88 1.28 -9.48
CA GLU A 310 -25.56 1.81 -9.09
C GLU A 310 -25.45 2.09 -7.58
N VAL A 311 -26.48 2.68 -6.96
CA VAL A 311 -26.50 2.95 -5.51
C VAL A 311 -26.57 1.65 -4.72
N VAL A 312 -27.33 0.65 -5.20
CA VAL A 312 -27.44 -0.66 -4.55
C VAL A 312 -26.10 -1.39 -4.59
N VAL A 313 -25.40 -1.38 -5.74
CA VAL A 313 -24.08 -2.02 -5.89
C VAL A 313 -23.04 -1.33 -5.00
N ILE A 314 -22.97 0.01 -5.03
CA ILE A 314 -22.01 0.76 -4.18
C ILE A 314 -22.34 0.56 -2.69
N GLY A 315 -23.62 0.61 -2.33
CA GLY A 315 -24.07 0.35 -0.96
C GLY A 315 -23.69 -1.05 -0.48
N GLY A 316 -23.79 -2.06 -1.33
CA GLY A 316 -23.33 -3.42 -1.06
C GLY A 316 -21.82 -3.50 -0.84
N ILE A 317 -21.02 -2.83 -1.68
CA ILE A 317 -19.55 -2.75 -1.53
C ILE A 317 -19.17 -2.08 -0.21
N VAL A 318 -19.84 -0.97 0.15
CA VAL A 318 -19.61 -0.28 1.42
C VAL A 318 -19.99 -1.18 2.60
N ALA A 319 -21.13 -1.86 2.56
CA ALA A 319 -21.55 -2.77 3.62
C ALA A 319 -20.57 -3.93 3.81
N LEU A 320 -20.09 -4.54 2.72
CA LEU A 320 -19.06 -5.57 2.77
C LEU A 320 -17.75 -5.02 3.35
N GLY A 321 -17.32 -3.84 2.90
CA GLY A 321 -16.13 -3.17 3.42
C GLY A 321 -16.22 -2.91 4.92
N VAL A 322 -17.36 -2.43 5.41
CA VAL A 322 -17.61 -2.23 6.85
C VAL A 322 -17.55 -3.55 7.62
N ALA A 323 -18.13 -4.63 7.09
CA ALA A 323 -18.05 -5.94 7.74
C ALA A 323 -16.60 -6.44 7.85
N VAL A 324 -15.80 -6.29 6.78
CA VAL A 324 -14.37 -6.63 6.78
C VAL A 324 -13.59 -5.77 7.78
N VAL A 325 -13.86 -4.47 7.82
CA VAL A 325 -13.21 -3.56 8.79
C VAL A 325 -13.51 -3.98 10.22
N ILE A 326 -14.76 -4.26 10.56
CA ILE A 326 -15.16 -4.66 11.92
C ILE A 326 -14.47 -5.98 12.30
N PHE A 327 -14.60 -7.00 11.44
CA PHE A 327 -14.06 -8.32 11.73
C PHE A 327 -12.52 -8.30 11.80
N GLY A 328 -11.87 -7.70 10.79
CA GLY A 328 -10.41 -7.65 10.70
C GLY A 328 -9.76 -6.81 11.79
N THR A 329 -10.36 -5.68 12.17
CA THR A 329 -9.85 -4.85 13.28
C THR A 329 -10.00 -5.58 14.62
N TYR A 330 -11.14 -6.24 14.84
CA TYR A 330 -11.37 -7.03 16.05
C TYR A 330 -10.34 -8.16 16.20
N THR A 331 -10.09 -8.91 15.13
CA THR A 331 -9.08 -9.99 15.15
C THR A 331 -7.67 -9.46 15.40
N ALA A 332 -7.28 -8.35 14.76
CA ALA A 332 -5.95 -7.77 14.92
C ALA A 332 -5.73 -7.24 16.35
N LEU A 333 -6.73 -6.55 16.93
CA LEU A 333 -6.62 -6.02 18.29
C LEU A 333 -6.55 -7.12 19.35
N LEU A 334 -7.37 -8.17 19.21
CA LEU A 334 -7.31 -9.31 20.14
C LEU A 334 -5.94 -9.98 20.13
N GLN A 335 -5.33 -10.14 18.96
CA GLN A 335 -3.99 -10.74 18.84
C GLN A 335 -2.92 -9.86 19.49
N ILE A 336 -2.98 -8.54 19.28
CA ILE A 336 -2.03 -7.59 19.89
C ILE A 336 -2.16 -7.61 21.41
N ILE A 337 -3.39 -7.50 21.94
CA ILE A 337 -3.63 -7.47 23.39
C ILE A 337 -3.24 -8.82 24.03
N GLY A 338 -3.63 -9.93 23.39
CA GLY A 338 -3.30 -11.26 23.88
C GLY A 338 -1.78 -11.51 23.96
N HIS A 339 -1.00 -10.94 23.05
CA HIS A 339 0.46 -11.08 23.07
C HIS A 339 1.16 -10.08 24.00
N LEU A 340 0.53 -8.95 24.34
CA LEU A 340 1.08 -7.99 25.32
C LEU A 340 0.85 -8.42 26.78
N TYR A 341 -0.15 -9.27 27.04
CA TYR A 341 -0.53 -9.72 28.39
C TYR A 341 0.01 -11.10 28.79
N ASN A 342 0.67 -11.83 27.87
CA ASN A 342 1.21 -13.17 28.08
C ASN A 342 2.74 -13.14 28.07
#